data_AF-A0A165T6R0-F1
#
_entry.id   AF-A0A165T6R0-F1
#
_cell.length_a   1.000
_cell.length_b   1.000
_cell.length_c   1.000
_cell.angle_alpha   90.00
_cell.angle_beta   90.00
_cell.angle_gamma   90.00
#
_symmetry.space_group_name_H-M   'P 1'
#
loop_
_entity.id
_entity.type
_entity.pdbx_description
1 polymer ?
#
loop_
_entity_poly.entity_id
_entity_poly.type
_entity_poly.pdbx_seq_one_letter_code
_entity_poly.pdbx_strand_id
1 'polypeptide(L)'
;MSPEAMWKANHDTFMATMGRVNDAYSGRSVPVLKGDLDQAYRHLEARLVKNRVRAEVRYQERHEKKGEKRNRLKSQRWRRLFAHEVRKKVQLVDAIRRRGS
;
A
#
# COMPACT_ATOMS: atom_id res chain seq x y z
N MET A 1 23.24 -0.32 -28.92
CA MET A 1 23.49 -1.14 -27.72
C MET A 1 23.50 -2.60 -28.14
N SER A 2 24.48 -3.39 -27.68
CA SER A 2 24.53 -4.84 -27.94
C SER A 2 23.38 -5.56 -27.19
N PRO A 3 22.78 -6.63 -27.74
CA PRO A 3 21.81 -7.47 -27.03
C PRO A 3 22.27 -7.95 -25.65
N GLU A 4 23.56 -8.24 -25.50
CA GLU A 4 24.17 -8.64 -24.23
C GLU A 4 24.14 -7.52 -23.19
N ALA A 5 24.39 -6.28 -23.62
CA ALA A 5 24.32 -5.11 -22.74
C ALA A 5 22.87 -4.83 -22.28
N MET A 6 21.89 -5.04 -23.17
CA MET A 6 20.48 -4.94 -22.80
C MET A 6 20.07 -6.03 -21.81
N TRP A 7 20.49 -7.28 -22.05
CA TRP A 7 20.23 -8.39 -21.14
C TRP A 7 20.83 -8.12 -19.77
N LYS A 8 22.10 -7.69 -19.70
CA LYS A 8 22.78 -7.39 -18.44
C LYS A 8 22.08 -6.27 -17.67
N ALA A 9 21.73 -5.17 -18.33
CA ALA A 9 21.02 -4.06 -17.67
C ALA A 9 19.65 -4.50 -17.13
N ASN A 10 18.91 -5.32 -17.88
CA ASN A 10 17.62 -5.86 -17.45
C ASN A 10 17.79 -6.89 -16.33
N HIS A 11 18.81 -7.74 -16.40
CA HIS A 11 19.16 -8.72 -15.37
C HIS A 11 19.50 -8.03 -14.05
N ASP A 12 20.37 -7.02 -14.07
CA ASP A 12 20.78 -6.31 -12.86
C ASP A 12 19.60 -5.55 -12.24
N THR A 13 18.75 -4.95 -13.08
CA THR A 13 17.50 -4.34 -12.63
C THR A 13 16.55 -5.40 -12.04
N PHE A 14 16.43 -6.55 -12.67
CA PHE A 14 15.59 -7.67 -12.23
C PHE A 14 16.07 -8.23 -10.89
N MET A 15 17.37 -8.45 -10.71
CA MET A 15 17.94 -8.94 -9.45
C MET A 15 17.80 -7.90 -8.33
N ALA A 16 17.93 -6.60 -8.65
CA ALA A 16 17.69 -5.52 -7.69
C ALA A 16 16.21 -5.38 -7.29
N THR A 17 15.28 -5.72 -8.19
CA THR A 17 13.83 -5.62 -7.98
C THR A 17 13.17 -6.92 -7.54
N MET A 18 13.88 -8.04 -7.63
CA MET A 18 13.40 -9.35 -7.17
C MET A 18 13.04 -9.26 -5.70
N GLY A 19 11.86 -9.80 -5.35
CA GLY A 19 11.40 -9.85 -3.97
C GLY A 19 12.43 -10.56 -3.11
N ARG A 20 13.00 -9.85 -2.13
CA ARG A 20 13.86 -10.47 -1.11
C ARG A 20 13.06 -11.58 -0.42
N VAL A 21 13.74 -12.69 -0.12
CA VAL A 21 13.20 -13.84 0.62
C VAL A 21 12.48 -13.34 1.87
N ASN A 22 11.33 -13.94 2.21
CA ASN A 22 10.39 -13.58 3.30
C ASN A 22 11.07 -13.27 4.65
N ASP A 23 11.70 -12.12 4.76
CA ASP A 23 12.35 -11.60 5.96
C ASP A 23 11.52 -10.46 6.55
N ALA A 24 11.91 -9.99 7.74
CA ALA A 24 11.22 -8.90 8.42
C ALA A 24 11.24 -7.58 7.60
N TYR A 25 12.12 -7.45 6.60
CA TYR A 25 12.38 -6.23 5.85
C TYR A 25 11.72 -6.20 4.47
N SER A 26 11.24 -7.34 3.98
CA SER A 26 10.65 -7.51 2.64
C SER A 26 9.47 -6.56 2.39
N GLY A 27 8.61 -6.37 3.41
CA GLY A 27 7.49 -5.42 3.36
C GLY A 27 7.85 -3.96 3.64
N ARG A 28 9.13 -3.66 3.94
CA ARG A 28 9.63 -2.36 4.43
C ARG A 28 10.87 -1.85 3.67
N SER A 29 11.21 -2.49 2.55
CA SER A 29 12.35 -2.14 1.71
C SER A 29 11.90 -1.85 0.28
N VAL A 30 12.58 -0.93 -0.40
CA VAL A 30 12.41 -0.61 -1.83
C VAL A 30 13.81 -0.37 -2.43
N PRO A 31 14.16 -0.95 -3.59
CA PRO A 31 15.42 -0.65 -4.24
C PRO A 31 15.43 0.77 -4.80
N VAL A 32 16.59 1.44 -4.72
CA VAL A 32 16.82 2.71 -5.39
C VAL A 32 17.26 2.42 -6.82
N LEU A 33 16.46 2.81 -7.80
CA LEU A 33 16.75 2.60 -9.21
C LEU A 33 17.35 3.87 -9.80
N LYS A 34 18.46 3.74 -10.55
CA LYS A 34 19.11 4.85 -11.28
C LYS A 34 19.46 6.07 -10.41
N GLY A 35 19.66 5.87 -9.10
CA GLY A 35 19.96 6.96 -8.16
C GLY A 35 18.77 7.84 -7.79
N ASP A 36 17.55 7.54 -8.25
CA ASP A 36 16.34 8.31 -7.91
C ASP A 36 15.85 7.97 -6.50
N LEU A 37 16.44 8.65 -5.51
CA LEU A 37 16.10 8.48 -4.10
C LEU A 37 14.69 8.99 -3.78
N ASP A 38 14.26 10.08 -4.40
CA ASP A 38 12.96 10.72 -4.12
C ASP A 38 11.82 9.79 -4.50
N GLN A 39 11.89 9.20 -5.70
CA GLN A 39 10.90 8.22 -6.15
C GLN A 39 10.91 6.96 -5.28
N ALA A 40 12.10 6.45 -4.95
CA ALA A 40 12.23 5.29 -4.06
C ALA A 40 11.63 5.55 -2.67
N TYR A 41 11.81 6.76 -2.12
CA TYR A 41 11.24 7.17 -0.84
C TYR A 41 9.72 7.24 -0.89
N ARG A 42 9.13 7.84 -1.93
CA ARG A 42 7.66 7.85 -2.13
C ARG A 42 7.08 6.44 -2.26
N HIS A 43 7.78 5.55 -2.97
CA HIS A 43 7.39 4.15 -3.07
C HIS A 43 7.46 3.43 -1.73
N LEU A 44 8.50 3.69 -0.94
CA LEU A 44 8.63 3.15 0.41
C LEU A 44 7.47 3.64 1.29
N GLU A 45 7.15 4.94 1.27
CA GLU A 45 6.04 5.50 2.02
C GLU A 45 4.70 4.86 1.65
N ALA A 46 4.39 4.76 0.35
CA ALA A 46 3.19 4.09 -0.13
C ALA A 46 3.13 2.61 0.31
N ARG A 47 4.27 1.89 0.29
CA ARG A 47 4.39 0.51 0.74
C ARG A 47 4.12 0.37 2.25
N LEU A 48 4.68 1.26 3.07
CA LEU A 48 4.46 1.28 4.53
C LEU A 48 3.00 1.59 4.88
N VAL A 49 2.35 2.49 4.14
CA VAL A 49 0.91 2.81 4.30
C VAL A 49 0.05 1.60 3.92
N LYS A 50 0.32 0.96 2.78
CA LYS A 50 -0.40 -0.24 2.33
C LYS A 50 -0.31 -1.37 3.35
N ASN A 51 0.87 -1.60 3.90
CA ASN A 51 1.13 -2.61 4.93
C ASN A 51 0.72 -2.18 6.35
N ARG A 52 0.16 -0.97 6.52
CA ARG A 52 -0.30 -0.42 7.80
C ARG A 52 0.77 -0.36 8.90
N VAL A 53 2.06 -0.35 8.54
CA VAL A 53 3.19 -0.38 9.50
C VAL A 53 3.11 0.79 10.47
N ARG A 54 2.95 2.02 9.96
CA ARG A 54 2.87 3.23 10.80
C ARG A 54 1.67 3.21 11.75
N ALA A 55 0.53 2.68 11.31
CA ALA A 55 -0.66 2.61 12.14
C ALA A 55 -0.48 1.57 13.26
N GLU A 56 0.11 0.42 12.94
CA GLU A 56 0.39 -0.63 13.90
C GLU A 56 1.37 -0.17 14.97
N VAL A 57 2.46 0.52 14.58
CA VAL A 57 3.40 1.13 15.54
C VAL A 57 2.66 2.01 16.55
N ARG A 58 1.80 2.93 16.07
CA ARG A 58 0.99 3.80 16.96
C ARG A 58 0.04 3.02 17.87
N TYR A 59 -0.58 1.95 17.37
CA TYR A 59 -1.45 1.12 18.21
C TYR A 59 -0.69 0.28 19.24
N GLN A 60 0.59 -0.01 19.00
CA GLN A 60 1.46 -0.79 19.87
C GLN A 60 2.23 0.07 20.89
N GLU A 61 2.30 1.40 20.71
CA GLU A 61 2.94 2.33 21.66
C GLU A 61 2.40 2.20 23.10
N ARG A 62 1.13 1.79 23.25
CA ARG A 62 0.46 1.57 24.54
C ARG A 62 -0.39 0.30 24.49
N HIS A 63 -0.56 -0.34 25.65
CA HIS A 63 -1.44 -1.49 25.75
C HIS A 63 -2.91 -1.09 25.54
N GLU A 64 -3.55 -1.69 24.54
CA GLU A 64 -4.99 -1.62 24.34
C GLU A 64 -5.67 -2.86 24.96
N LYS A 65 -6.64 -2.65 25.85
CA LYS A 65 -7.43 -3.73 26.44
C LYS A 65 -8.15 -4.52 25.33
N LYS A 66 -8.25 -5.85 25.50
CA LYS A 66 -8.89 -6.74 24.51
C LYS A 66 -10.32 -6.30 24.13
N GLY A 67 -11.12 -5.84 25.09
CA GLY A 67 -12.49 -5.34 24.84
C GLY A 67 -12.51 -4.11 23.93
N GLU A 68 -11.70 -3.11 24.26
CA GLU A 68 -11.55 -1.88 23.48
C GLU A 68 -11.06 -2.18 22.07
N LYS A 69 -10.08 -3.09 21.92
CA LYS A 69 -9.60 -3.54 20.60
C LYS A 69 -10.73 -4.12 19.75
N ARG A 70 -11.61 -4.96 20.32
CA ARG A 70 -12.77 -5.52 19.59
C ARG A 70 -13.74 -4.42 19.18
N ASN A 71 -14.06 -3.49 20.09
CA ASN A 71 -14.98 -2.38 19.83
C ASN A 71 -14.44 -1.47 18.71
N ARG A 72 -13.15 -1.12 18.78
CA ARG A 72 -12.44 -0.36 17.75
C ARG A 72 -12.48 -1.06 16.40
N LEU A 73 -12.15 -2.36 16.34
CA LEU A 73 -12.17 -3.13 15.10
C LEU A 73 -13.58 -3.24 14.49
N LYS A 74 -14.61 -3.42 15.33
CA LYS A 74 -16.02 -3.42 14.90
C LYS A 74 -16.41 -2.07 14.30
N SER A 75 -16.10 -0.97 14.99
CA SER A 75 -16.36 0.40 14.51
C SER A 75 -15.61 0.70 13.20
N GLN A 76 -14.33 0.34 13.09
CA GLN A 76 -13.56 0.52 11.87
C GLN A 76 -14.13 -0.28 10.70
N ARG A 77 -14.55 -1.53 10.92
CA ARG A 77 -15.18 -2.36 9.89
C ARG A 77 -16.46 -1.71 9.40
N TRP A 78 -17.32 -1.27 10.31
CA TRP A 78 -18.59 -0.63 9.96
C TRP A 78 -18.38 0.67 9.16
N ARG A 79 -17.46 1.55 9.60
CA ARG A 79 -17.14 2.79 8.86
C ARG A 79 -16.64 2.53 7.44
N ARG A 80 -15.82 1.48 7.24
CA ARG A 80 -15.34 1.10 5.90
C ARG A 80 -16.45 0.59 5.01
N LEU A 81 -17.34 -0.27 5.55
CA LEU A 81 -18.50 -0.77 4.82
C LEU A 81 -19.46 0.36 4.47
N PHE A 82 -19.77 1.22 5.43
CA PHE A 82 -20.63 2.38 5.22
C PHE A 82 -20.08 3.30 4.12
N ALA A 83 -18.80 3.68 4.19
CA ALA A 83 -18.17 4.50 3.17
C ALA A 83 -18.17 3.84 1.77
N HIS A 84 -18.01 2.52 1.71
CA HIS A 84 -18.08 1.76 0.47
C HIS A 84 -19.49 1.76 -0.14
N GLU A 85 -20.52 1.53 0.68
CA GLU A 85 -21.91 1.55 0.22
C GLU A 85 -22.35 2.96 -0.20
N VAL A 86 -21.96 4.00 0.56
CA VAL A 86 -22.18 5.40 0.16
C VAL A 86 -21.52 5.68 -1.19
N ARG A 87 -20.26 5.26 -1.39
CA ARG A 87 -19.55 5.45 -2.66
C ARG A 87 -20.28 4.79 -3.83
N LYS A 88 -20.75 3.55 -3.67
CA LYS A 88 -21.54 2.86 -4.71
C LYS A 88 -22.81 3.61 -5.07
N LYS A 89 -23.53 4.12 -4.07
CA LYS A 89 -24.75 4.90 -4.30
C LYS A 89 -24.47 6.20 -5.04
N VAL A 90 -23.42 6.93 -4.66
CA VAL A 90 -22.99 8.15 -5.38
C VAL A 90 -22.62 7.83 -6.83
N GLN A 91 -21.83 6.78 -7.06
CA GLN A 91 -21.47 6.34 -8.41
C GLN A 91 -22.68 6.00 -9.29
N LEU A 92 -23.72 5.39 -8.69
CA LEU A 92 -24.98 5.11 -9.39
C LEU A 92 -25.70 6.40 -9.77
N VAL A 93 -25.82 7.35 -8.84
CA VAL A 93 -26.45 8.65 -9.10
C VAL A 93 -25.69 9.42 -10.18
N ASP A 94 -24.37 9.46 -10.12
CA ASP A 94 -23.53 10.09 -11.15
C ASP A 94 -23.71 9.43 -12.53
N ALA A 95 -23.88 8.10 -12.56
CA ALA A 95 -24.14 7.37 -13.79
C ALA A 95 -25.52 7.67 -14.38
N ILE A 96 -26.55 7.80 -13.54
CA ILE A 96 -27.90 8.23 -13.95
C ILE A 96 -27.84 9.66 -14.50
N ARG A 97 -27.20 10.58 -13.78
CA ARG A 97 -27.02 11.98 -14.21
C ARG A 97 -26.31 12.08 -15.56
N ARG A 98 -25.26 11.28 -15.77
CA ARG A 98 -24.53 11.23 -17.06
C ARG A 98 -25.40 10.76 -18.22
N ARG A 99 -26.45 9.96 -17.95
CA ARG A 99 -27.39 9.46 -18.97
C ARG A 99 -28.49 10.47 -19.32
N GLY A 100 -28.55 11.63 -18.66
CA GLY A 100 -29.46 12.72 -19.01
C GLY A 100 -30.84 12.64 -18.36
N SER A 101 -30.96 11.94 -17.23
CA SER A 101 -32.10 12.10 -16.30
C SER A 101 -31.90 13.31 -15.39
#